data_AF-A0A7K3PUF4-F1
#
_entry.id   AF-A0A7K3PUF4-F1
#
_cell.length_a   1.000
_cell.length_b   1.000
_cell.length_c   1.000
_cell.angle_alpha   90.00
_cell.angle_beta   90.00
_cell.angle_gamma   90.00
#
_symmetry.space_group_name_H-M   'P 1'
#
loop_
_entity.id
_entity.type
_entity.pdbx_description
1 polymer ?
#
loop_
_entity_poly.entity_id
_entity_poly.type
_entity_poly.pdbx_seq_one_letter_code
_entity_poly.pdbx_strand_id
1 'polypeptide(L)'
;MSTEEKSAAPRSLAEALRVRDDVSLAALLRSRPDLITPVPTDLTQLATRAGTRASVVRALERLDRFALQTAEALAVAPDPASYGELLALMGGDEEDPVVAAALPRAAALLREQALVWGADDRLRLVRTARELLAPSPQHPSPTGLGPTVREATAGMSPGRIQEILTAVGLPSTHDSV
;
A
#
# COMPACT_ATOMS: atom_id res chain seq x y z
N MET A 1 33.21 -7.53 -23.34
CA MET A 1 32.71 -8.09 -22.07
C MET A 1 31.51 -7.27 -21.67
N SER A 2 30.36 -7.94 -21.63
CA SER A 2 29.02 -7.36 -21.60
C SER A 2 28.79 -6.57 -20.33
N THR A 3 28.38 -5.32 -20.49
CA THR A 3 27.78 -4.51 -19.42
C THR A 3 26.46 -5.19 -19.05
N GLU A 4 26.39 -5.83 -17.88
CA GLU A 4 25.11 -6.22 -17.28
C GLU A 4 24.27 -4.94 -17.12
N GLU A 5 23.30 -4.74 -18.03
CA GLU A 5 22.22 -3.80 -17.83
C GLU A 5 21.47 -4.25 -16.57
N LYS A 6 21.79 -3.60 -15.45
CA LYS A 6 21.01 -3.63 -14.22
C LYS A 6 19.60 -3.19 -14.58
N SER A 7 18.72 -4.15 -14.89
CA SER A 7 17.36 -3.91 -15.37
C SER A 7 16.70 -2.90 -14.43
N ALA A 8 16.42 -1.70 -14.94
CA ALA A 8 15.91 -0.61 -14.13
C ALA A 8 14.60 -1.07 -13.45
N ALA A 9 14.47 -0.77 -12.15
CA ALA A 9 13.26 -1.12 -11.40
C ALA A 9 12.02 -0.56 -12.12
N PRO A 10 10.91 -1.33 -12.20
CA PRO A 10 9.71 -0.89 -12.90
C PRO A 10 9.20 0.43 -12.29
N ARG A 11 8.73 1.34 -13.14
CA ARG A 11 8.21 2.67 -12.78
C ARG A 11 6.69 2.73 -12.83
N SER A 12 6.05 1.66 -13.29
CA SER A 12 4.59 1.52 -13.33
C SER A 12 4.17 0.07 -13.14
N LEU A 13 2.88 -0.14 -12.82
CA LEU A 13 2.29 -1.48 -12.78
C LEU A 13 2.41 -2.20 -14.14
N ALA A 14 2.23 -1.49 -15.26
CA ALA A 14 2.36 -2.08 -16.58
C ALA A 14 3.78 -2.61 -16.84
N GLU A 15 4.82 -1.87 -16.45
CA GLU A 15 6.21 -2.34 -16.52
C GLU A 15 6.45 -3.53 -15.58
N ALA A 16 5.89 -3.49 -14.37
CA ALA A 16 6.01 -4.59 -13.42
C ALA A 16 5.32 -5.87 -13.94
N LEU A 17 4.23 -5.77 -14.69
CA LEU A 17 3.56 -6.92 -15.32
C LEU A 17 4.34 -7.46 -16.53
N ARG A 18 5.03 -6.60 -17.30
CA ARG A 18 5.83 -7.03 -18.47
C ARG A 18 7.01 -7.94 -18.12
N VAL A 19 7.53 -7.83 -16.90
CA VAL A 19 8.65 -8.64 -16.43
C VAL A 19 8.22 -9.88 -15.64
N ARG A 20 6.90 -10.14 -15.49
CA ARG A 20 6.40 -11.36 -14.85
C ARG A 20 6.46 -12.54 -15.82
N ASP A 21 6.69 -13.72 -15.27
CA ASP A 21 6.55 -14.97 -16.02
C ASP A 21 5.07 -15.33 -16.27
N ASP A 22 4.86 -16.24 -17.22
CA ASP A 22 3.53 -16.70 -17.64
C ASP A 22 2.75 -17.38 -16.51
N VAL A 23 3.44 -18.05 -15.59
CA VAL A 23 2.81 -18.73 -14.44
C VAL A 23 2.20 -17.70 -13.51
N SER A 24 2.93 -16.63 -13.22
CA SER A 24 2.51 -15.50 -12.39
C SER A 24 1.38 -14.69 -13.05
N LEU A 25 1.45 -14.49 -14.37
CA LEU A 25 0.36 -13.85 -15.12
C LEU A 25 -0.90 -14.72 -15.12
N ALA A 26 -0.78 -16.03 -15.35
CA ALA A 26 -1.91 -16.94 -15.28
C ALA A 26 -2.52 -16.98 -13.86
N ALA A 27 -1.70 -16.90 -12.81
CA ALA A 27 -2.17 -16.82 -11.43
C ALA A 27 -2.97 -15.53 -11.18
N LEU A 28 -2.48 -14.38 -11.67
CA LEU A 28 -3.21 -13.11 -11.62
C LEU A 28 -4.58 -13.20 -12.32
N LEU A 29 -4.65 -13.77 -13.52
CA LEU A 29 -5.92 -13.85 -14.25
C LEU A 29 -6.90 -14.84 -13.61
N ARG A 30 -6.40 -15.90 -12.96
CA ARG A 30 -7.22 -16.83 -12.16
C ARG A 30 -7.77 -16.18 -10.90
N SER A 31 -6.94 -15.39 -10.19
CA SER A 31 -7.33 -14.70 -8.96
C SER A 31 -8.21 -13.47 -9.22
N ARG A 32 -8.08 -12.84 -10.40
CA ARG A 32 -8.92 -11.71 -10.83
C ARG A 32 -9.55 -11.94 -12.20
N PRO A 33 -10.61 -12.77 -12.30
CA PRO A 33 -11.30 -13.06 -13.57
C PRO A 33 -11.94 -11.83 -14.24
N ASP A 34 -12.21 -10.77 -13.48
CA ASP A 34 -12.71 -9.50 -14.03
C ASP A 34 -11.69 -8.80 -14.94
N LEU A 35 -10.41 -9.18 -14.86
CA LEU A 35 -9.37 -8.61 -15.72
C LEU A 35 -9.41 -9.10 -17.17
N ILE A 36 -10.10 -10.21 -17.46
CA ILE A 36 -10.15 -10.80 -18.81
C ILE A 36 -11.46 -10.54 -19.56
N THR A 37 -12.34 -9.69 -19.01
CA THR A 37 -13.65 -9.40 -19.64
C THR A 37 -13.81 -7.89 -19.90
N PRO A 38 -13.72 -7.42 -21.17
CA PRO A 38 -13.28 -8.15 -22.37
C PRO A 38 -11.78 -8.49 -22.33
N VAL A 39 -11.31 -9.44 -23.15
CA VAL A 39 -9.88 -9.86 -23.14
C VAL A 39 -8.98 -8.66 -23.43
N PRO A 40 -7.96 -8.38 -22.60
CA PRO A 40 -7.11 -7.24 -22.82
C PRO A 40 -6.17 -7.45 -24.02
N THR A 41 -5.94 -6.39 -24.79
CA THR A 41 -5.07 -6.45 -25.98
C THR A 41 -3.58 -6.43 -25.65
N ASP A 42 -3.22 -5.90 -24.47
CA ASP A 42 -1.84 -5.80 -23.99
C ASP A 42 -1.79 -5.63 -22.46
N LEU A 43 -0.56 -5.67 -21.92
CA LEU A 43 -0.30 -5.54 -20.47
C LEU A 43 -0.56 -4.13 -19.93
N THR A 44 -0.58 -3.09 -20.78
CA THR A 44 -0.92 -1.72 -20.37
C THR A 44 -2.43 -1.61 -20.12
N GLN A 45 -3.25 -2.21 -20.97
CA GLN A 45 -4.69 -2.30 -20.78
C GLN A 45 -5.04 -3.18 -19.57
N LEU A 46 -4.34 -4.31 -19.41
CA LEU A 46 -4.47 -5.16 -18.22
C LEU A 46 -4.16 -4.38 -16.94
N ALA A 47 -3.04 -3.66 -16.89
CA ALA A 47 -2.65 -2.84 -15.74
C ALA A 47 -3.67 -1.73 -15.45
N THR A 48 -4.13 -1.02 -16.49
CA THR A 48 -5.17 0.01 -16.36
C THR A 48 -6.44 -0.58 -15.75
N ARG A 49 -6.90 -1.74 -16.25
CA ARG A 49 -8.09 -2.43 -15.72
C ARG A 49 -7.90 -2.88 -14.27
N ALA A 50 -6.73 -3.44 -13.96
CA ALA A 50 -6.37 -3.86 -12.60
C ALA A 50 -6.34 -2.71 -11.60
N GLY A 51 -6.08 -1.49 -12.06
CA GLY A 51 -6.15 -0.27 -11.26
C GLY A 51 -7.55 0.34 -11.13
N THR A 52 -8.57 -0.16 -11.83
CA THR A 52 -9.93 0.41 -11.73
C THR A 52 -10.56 0.15 -10.36
N ARG A 53 -11.36 1.10 -9.86
CA ARG A 53 -12.03 0.99 -8.55
C ARG A 53 -12.83 -0.29 -8.41
N ALA A 54 -13.66 -0.64 -9.40
CA ALA A 54 -14.49 -1.85 -9.34
C ALA A 54 -13.64 -3.14 -9.24
N SER A 55 -12.53 -3.19 -9.98
CA SER A 55 -11.63 -4.34 -9.98
C SER A 55 -10.83 -4.44 -8.67
N VAL A 56 -10.36 -3.30 -8.14
CA VAL A 56 -9.65 -3.24 -6.85
C VAL A 56 -10.55 -3.62 -5.69
N VAL A 57 -11.78 -3.10 -5.62
CA VAL A 57 -12.75 -3.45 -4.56
C VAL A 57 -12.96 -4.96 -4.52
N ARG A 58 -13.23 -5.60 -5.66
CA ARG A 58 -13.41 -7.06 -5.74
C ARG A 58 -12.16 -7.85 -5.34
N ALA A 59 -10.96 -7.31 -5.60
CA ALA A 59 -9.73 -7.95 -5.16
C ALA A 59 -9.58 -7.86 -3.63
N LEU A 60 -9.81 -6.67 -3.06
CA LEU A 60 -9.76 -6.45 -1.61
C LEU A 60 -10.80 -7.31 -0.85
N GLU A 61 -12.02 -7.44 -1.38
CA GLU A 61 -13.09 -8.27 -0.79
C GLU A 61 -12.75 -9.77 -0.72
N ARG A 62 -11.79 -10.24 -1.54
CA ARG A 62 -11.34 -11.64 -1.56
C ARG A 62 -10.12 -11.91 -0.70
N LEU A 63 -9.51 -10.86 -0.14
CA LEU A 63 -8.37 -11.02 0.76
C LEU A 63 -8.83 -11.62 2.09
N ASP A 64 -8.00 -12.48 2.66
CA ASP A 64 -8.16 -12.83 4.07
C ASP A 64 -7.87 -11.60 4.97
N ARG A 65 -8.21 -11.71 6.25
CA ARG A 65 -8.08 -10.60 7.19
C ARG A 65 -6.65 -10.09 7.30
N PHE A 66 -5.66 -10.98 7.32
CA PHE A 66 -4.26 -10.60 7.51
C PHE A 66 -3.67 -9.93 6.26
N ALA A 67 -4.01 -10.43 5.07
CA ALA A 67 -3.63 -9.80 3.80
C ALA A 67 -4.31 -8.44 3.61
N LEU A 68 -5.58 -8.30 4.02
CA LEU A 68 -6.27 -7.02 4.02
C LEU A 68 -5.60 -6.02 4.98
N GLN A 69 -5.27 -6.44 6.21
CA GLN A 69 -4.53 -5.61 7.17
C GLN A 69 -3.13 -5.21 6.64
N THR A 70 -2.46 -6.11 5.92
CA THR A 70 -1.17 -5.81 5.28
C THR A 70 -1.34 -4.72 4.19
N ALA A 71 -2.42 -4.77 3.41
CA ALA A 71 -2.73 -3.73 2.43
C ALA A 71 -3.10 -2.39 3.09
N GLU A 72 -3.84 -2.44 4.19
CA GLU A 72 -4.17 -1.28 5.03
C GLU A 72 -2.91 -0.63 5.61
N ALA A 73 -1.97 -1.41 6.13
CA ALA A 73 -0.68 -0.92 6.62
C ALA A 73 0.13 -0.23 5.51
N LEU A 74 0.19 -0.83 4.31
CA LEU A 74 0.79 -0.17 3.15
C LEU A 74 0.08 1.13 2.75
N ALA A 75 -1.23 1.23 2.96
CA ALA A 75 -2.01 2.43 2.63
C ALA A 75 -1.68 3.63 3.52
N VAL A 76 -1.22 3.38 4.75
CA VAL A 76 -0.76 4.43 5.70
C VAL A 76 0.76 4.59 5.76
N ALA A 77 1.52 3.63 5.24
CA ALA A 77 2.97 3.72 5.11
C ALA A 77 3.40 4.80 4.09
N PRO A 78 4.68 5.24 4.13
CA PRO A 78 5.28 6.03 3.06
C PRO A 78 5.06 5.43 1.66
N ASP A 79 5.11 6.25 0.61
CA ASP A 79 5.01 5.78 -0.78
C ASP A 79 6.22 6.22 -1.61
N PRO A 80 7.10 5.30 -2.02
CA PRO A 80 7.07 3.86 -1.74
C PRO A 80 7.49 3.53 -0.29
N ALA A 81 7.08 2.35 0.20
CA ALA A 81 7.53 1.79 1.48
C ALA A 81 8.51 0.64 1.26
N SER A 82 9.42 0.43 2.19
CA SER A 82 10.23 -0.79 2.27
C SER A 82 9.46 -1.92 2.97
N TYR A 83 9.89 -3.15 2.75
CA TYR A 83 9.39 -4.33 3.45
C TYR A 83 9.67 -4.24 4.95
N GLY A 84 10.81 -3.66 5.35
CA GLY A 84 11.15 -3.44 6.76
C GLY A 84 10.17 -2.50 7.45
N GLU A 85 9.78 -1.39 6.79
CA GLU A 85 8.75 -0.49 7.31
C GLU A 85 7.38 -1.16 7.41
N LEU A 86 7.01 -1.96 6.40
CA LEU A 86 5.77 -2.75 6.45
C LEU A 86 5.79 -3.77 7.59
N LEU A 87 6.92 -4.44 7.80
CA LEU A 87 7.11 -5.39 8.89
C LEU A 87 7.00 -4.70 10.25
N ALA A 88 7.64 -3.55 10.43
CA ALA A 88 7.54 -2.77 11.66
C ALA A 88 6.09 -2.33 11.96
N LEU A 89 5.36 -1.85 10.94
CA LEU A 89 3.96 -1.48 11.09
C LEU A 89 3.05 -2.64 11.47
N MET A 90 3.32 -3.83 10.91
CA MET A 90 2.50 -5.02 11.16
C MET A 90 2.88 -5.73 12.46
N GLY A 91 4.17 -5.78 12.80
CA GLY A 91 4.72 -6.50 13.94
C GLY A 91 4.69 -5.73 15.25
N GLY A 92 4.52 -4.41 15.20
CA GLY A 92 4.56 -3.53 16.37
C GLY A 92 5.94 -3.46 17.02
N ASP A 93 6.02 -2.80 18.18
CA ASP A 93 7.28 -2.53 18.90
C ASP A 93 7.99 -3.80 19.39
N GLU A 94 7.25 -4.90 19.57
CA GLU A 94 7.77 -6.18 20.06
C GLU A 94 8.19 -7.15 18.94
N GLU A 95 8.02 -6.75 17.66
CA GLU A 95 8.35 -7.56 16.48
C GLU A 95 7.76 -8.99 16.54
N ASP A 96 6.43 -9.11 16.58
CA ASP A 96 5.74 -10.40 16.74
C ASP A 96 6.24 -11.46 15.71
N PRO A 97 6.83 -12.59 16.18
CA PRO A 97 7.39 -13.61 15.30
C PRO A 97 6.32 -14.31 14.43
N VAL A 98 5.07 -14.35 14.87
CA VAL A 98 3.95 -14.88 14.07
C VAL A 98 3.69 -13.98 12.87
N VAL A 99 3.73 -12.65 13.07
CA VAL A 99 3.59 -11.67 12.00
C VAL A 99 4.77 -11.77 11.04
N ALA A 100 6.00 -11.83 11.55
CA ALA A 100 7.21 -11.96 10.73
C ALA A 100 7.18 -13.21 9.84
N ALA A 101 6.64 -14.33 10.35
CA ALA A 101 6.48 -15.56 9.58
C ALA A 101 5.33 -15.50 8.56
N ALA A 102 4.27 -14.74 8.83
CA ALA A 102 3.09 -14.66 7.97
C ALA A 102 3.22 -13.61 6.85
N LEU A 103 3.91 -12.50 7.12
CA LEU A 103 4.00 -11.34 6.22
C LEU A 103 4.54 -11.66 4.81
N PRO A 104 5.56 -12.52 4.60
CA PRO A 104 6.02 -12.86 3.27
C PRO A 104 4.91 -13.41 2.37
N ARG A 105 4.01 -14.25 2.93
CA ARG A 105 2.88 -14.83 2.17
C ARG A 105 1.84 -13.76 1.83
N ALA A 106 1.53 -12.86 2.77
CA ALA A 106 0.60 -11.77 2.51
C ALA A 106 1.13 -10.80 1.43
N ALA A 107 2.41 -10.40 1.53
CA ALA A 107 3.04 -9.54 0.52
C ALA A 107 3.09 -10.21 -0.86
N ALA A 108 3.37 -11.52 -0.91
CA ALA A 108 3.32 -12.30 -2.15
C ALA A 108 1.90 -12.35 -2.74
N LEU A 109 0.87 -12.55 -1.93
CA LEU A 109 -0.53 -12.54 -2.37
C LEU A 109 -0.94 -11.18 -2.96
N LEU A 110 -0.60 -10.08 -2.29
CA LEU A 110 -0.88 -8.73 -2.78
C LEU A 110 -0.18 -8.44 -4.11
N ARG A 111 1.05 -8.95 -4.29
CA ARG A 111 1.77 -8.89 -5.57
C ARG A 111 1.10 -9.75 -6.63
N GLU A 112 0.76 -11.00 -6.31
CA GLU A 112 0.08 -11.91 -7.23
C GLU A 112 -1.19 -11.28 -7.78
N GLN A 113 -2.02 -10.67 -6.93
CA GLN A 113 -3.25 -9.98 -7.31
C GLN A 113 -3.04 -8.60 -7.95
N ALA A 114 -1.81 -8.18 -8.22
CA ALA A 114 -1.48 -6.87 -8.79
C ALA A 114 -2.01 -5.68 -7.98
N LEU A 115 -2.16 -5.85 -6.65
CA LEU A 115 -2.46 -4.77 -5.71
C LEU A 115 -1.18 -4.07 -5.24
N VAL A 116 -0.06 -4.80 -5.20
CA VAL A 116 1.27 -4.26 -4.88
C VAL A 116 2.26 -4.57 -5.99
N TRP A 117 3.17 -3.64 -6.25
CA TRP A 117 4.27 -3.81 -7.20
C TRP A 117 5.54 -3.11 -6.69
N GLY A 118 6.67 -3.37 -7.35
CA GLY A 118 7.97 -2.87 -6.92
C GLY A 118 8.76 -3.90 -6.10
N ALA A 119 10.06 -3.62 -5.96
CA ALA A 119 11.00 -4.41 -5.17
C ALA A 119 10.74 -4.26 -3.67
N ASP A 120 11.36 -5.11 -2.85
CA ASP A 120 11.14 -5.11 -1.40
C ASP A 120 11.58 -3.82 -0.71
N ASP A 121 12.50 -3.05 -1.29
CA ASP A 121 12.90 -1.73 -0.79
C ASP A 121 11.94 -0.61 -1.22
N ARG A 122 11.02 -0.90 -2.15
CA ARG A 122 10.22 0.07 -2.90
C ARG A 122 8.81 -0.47 -3.21
N LEU A 123 8.13 -1.06 -2.22
CA LEU A 123 6.75 -1.53 -2.31
C LEU A 123 5.81 -0.37 -2.61
N ARG A 124 4.94 -0.59 -3.60
CA ARG A 124 3.94 0.38 -4.04
C ARG A 124 2.57 -0.27 -4.09
N LEU A 125 1.68 0.19 -3.21
CA LEU A 125 0.26 -0.13 -3.30
C LEU A 125 -0.33 0.59 -4.52
N VAL A 126 -1.21 -0.05 -5.28
CA VAL A 126 -1.90 0.61 -6.38
C VAL A 126 -2.71 1.80 -5.85
N ARG A 127 -2.62 2.94 -6.54
CA ARG A 127 -3.19 4.21 -6.11
C ARG A 127 -4.64 4.09 -5.63
N THR A 128 -5.48 3.40 -6.39
CA THR A 128 -6.89 3.23 -6.05
C THR A 128 -7.12 2.38 -4.80
N ALA A 129 -6.26 1.39 -4.52
CA ALA A 129 -6.33 0.66 -3.25
C ALA A 129 -5.91 1.56 -2.08
N ARG A 130 -4.88 2.40 -2.25
CA ARG A 130 -4.49 3.41 -1.25
C ARG A 130 -5.65 4.37 -0.97
N GLU A 131 -6.30 4.90 -2.01
CA GLU A 131 -7.45 5.81 -1.87
C GLU A 131 -8.67 5.15 -1.18
N LEU A 132 -8.82 3.83 -1.32
CA LEU A 132 -9.90 3.06 -0.69
C LEU A 132 -9.63 2.74 0.79
N LEU A 133 -8.36 2.54 1.14
CA LEU A 133 -7.96 2.01 2.45
C LEU A 133 -7.38 3.07 3.39
N ALA A 134 -6.79 4.15 2.86
CA ALA A 134 -6.20 5.19 3.67
C ALA A 134 -7.27 6.01 4.42
N PRO A 135 -7.03 6.38 5.68
CA PRO A 135 -7.92 7.24 6.44
C PRO A 135 -8.11 8.58 5.75
N SER A 136 -9.34 9.11 5.80
CA SER A 136 -9.62 10.48 5.38
C SER A 136 -10.61 11.15 6.33
N PRO A 137 -10.67 12.49 6.36
CA PRO A 137 -11.64 13.21 7.18
C PRO A 137 -13.10 12.86 6.86
N GLN A 138 -13.39 12.47 5.62
CA GLN A 138 -14.74 12.18 5.13
C GLN A 138 -15.12 10.70 5.26
N HIS A 139 -14.12 9.83 5.37
CA HIS A 139 -14.30 8.39 5.48
C HIS A 139 -13.31 7.83 6.51
N PRO A 140 -13.78 7.43 7.70
CA PRO A 140 -12.94 6.65 8.61
C PRO A 140 -12.52 5.38 7.87
N SER A 141 -11.21 5.14 7.77
CA SER A 141 -10.70 3.96 7.09
C SER A 141 -11.02 2.69 7.88
N PRO A 142 -10.99 1.51 7.24
CA PRO A 142 -11.16 0.23 7.91
C PRO A 142 -10.16 -0.03 9.05
N THR A 143 -9.05 0.71 9.08
CA THR A 143 -8.04 0.67 10.15
C THR A 143 -8.53 1.30 11.47
N GLY A 144 -9.67 1.98 11.49
CA GLY A 144 -10.14 2.72 12.66
C GLY A 144 -9.31 3.97 12.98
N LEU A 145 -8.38 4.32 12.10
CA LEU A 145 -7.59 5.55 12.23
C LEU A 145 -8.44 6.76 11.81
N GLY A 146 -8.30 7.85 12.57
CA GLY A 146 -8.87 9.15 12.21
C GLY A 146 -8.08 9.82 11.07
N PRO A 147 -8.43 11.07 10.71
CA PRO A 147 -7.64 11.86 9.76
C PRO A 147 -6.18 11.95 10.20
N THR A 148 -5.29 12.19 9.24
CA THR A 148 -3.87 12.39 9.55
C THR A 148 -3.68 13.55 10.52
N VAL A 149 -2.59 13.56 11.30
CA VAL A 149 -2.27 14.69 12.20
C VAL A 149 -2.33 16.02 11.44
N ARG A 150 -1.78 16.07 10.22
CA ARG A 150 -1.81 17.25 9.35
C ARG A 150 -3.23 17.76 9.07
N GLU A 151 -4.15 16.86 8.76
CA GLU A 151 -5.54 17.20 8.49
C GLU A 151 -6.28 17.59 9.77
N ALA A 152 -6.05 16.84 10.86
CA ALA A 152 -6.66 17.10 12.15
C ALA A 152 -6.23 18.46 12.74
N THR A 153 -5.00 18.90 12.48
CA THR A 153 -4.48 20.19 12.94
C THR A 153 -4.62 21.30 11.89
N ALA A 154 -5.25 21.03 10.74
CA ALA A 154 -5.40 22.03 9.68
C ALA A 154 -6.23 23.23 10.20
N GLY A 155 -5.64 24.42 10.14
CA GLY A 155 -6.27 25.66 10.62
C GLY A 155 -6.21 25.89 12.13
N MET A 156 -5.55 25.01 12.91
CA MET A 156 -5.24 25.30 14.32
C MET A 156 -4.19 26.40 14.40
N SER A 157 -4.34 27.31 15.37
CA SER A 157 -3.30 28.29 15.67
C SER A 157 -2.07 27.60 16.28
N PRO A 158 -0.86 28.17 16.11
CA PRO A 158 0.34 27.65 16.78
C PRO A 158 0.15 27.52 18.29
N GLY A 159 -0.48 28.51 18.94
CA GLY A 159 -0.82 28.44 20.37
C GLY A 159 -1.69 27.23 20.73
N ARG A 160 -2.68 26.87 19.91
CA ARG A 160 -3.51 25.68 20.14
C ARG A 160 -2.70 24.38 20.02
N ILE A 161 -1.75 24.32 19.09
CA ILE A 161 -0.85 23.16 18.96
C ILE A 161 0.04 23.05 20.20
N GLN A 162 0.56 24.16 20.73
CA GLN A 162 1.38 24.17 21.95
C GLN A 162 0.59 23.69 23.18
N GLU A 163 -0.68 24.09 23.32
CA GLU A 163 -1.57 23.58 24.37
C GLU A 163 -1.72 22.05 24.28
N ILE A 164 -1.91 21.52 23.07
CA ILE A 164 -2.04 20.08 22.84
C ILE A 164 -0.74 19.35 23.20
N LEU A 165 0.41 19.84 22.73
CA LEU A 165 1.73 19.26 23.05
C LEU A 165 1.97 19.22 24.57
N THR A 166 1.67 20.34 25.25
CA THR A 166 1.80 20.44 26.70
C THR A 166 0.89 19.42 27.41
N ALA A 167 -0.35 19.26 26.94
CA ALA A 167 -1.31 18.32 27.52
C ALA A 167 -0.86 16.85 27.40
N VAL A 168 -0.10 16.50 26.35
CA VAL A 168 0.47 15.15 26.17
C VAL A 168 1.90 15.01 26.71
N GLY A 169 2.42 16.01 27.42
CA GLY A 169 3.74 15.99 28.03
C GLY A 169 4.90 16.08 27.03
N LEU A 170 4.66 16.56 25.81
CA LEU A 170 5.68 16.80 24.80
C LEU A 170 6.25 18.23 24.90
N PRO A 171 7.53 18.44 24.56
CA PRO A 171 8.16 19.75 24.63
C PRO A 171 7.53 20.73 23.62
N SER A 172 7.45 22.01 23.99
CA SER A 172 6.99 23.09 23.12
C SER A 172 7.94 23.31 21.94
N THR A 173 7.41 23.62 20.76
CA THR A 173 8.23 23.99 19.59
C THR A 173 8.63 25.47 19.63
N HIS A 174 9.69 25.86 18.90
CA HIS A 174 10.19 27.24 18.90
C HIS A 174 9.29 28.27 18.16
N ASP A 175 8.29 27.82 17.41
CA ASP A 175 7.32 28.71 16.76
C ASP A 175 6.23 29.11 17.76
N SER A 176 6.44 30.26 18.39
CA SER A 176 5.48 30.93 19.24
C SER A 176 5.13 32.29 18.65
N VAL A 177 4.35 32.31 17.56
CA VAL A 177 3.59 33.50 17.11
C VAL A 177 2.24 33.06 16.58
#